data_AF-A0A4U6MVW8-F1
#
_entry.id   AF-A0A4U6MVW8-F1
#
_cell.length_a   1.000
_cell.length_b   1.000
_cell.length_c   1.000
_cell.angle_alpha   90.00
_cell.angle_beta   90.00
_cell.angle_gamma   90.00
#
_symmetry.space_group_name_H-M   'P 1'
#
loop_
_entity.id
_entity.type
_entity.pdbx_description
1 polymer ?
#
loop_
_entity_poly.entity_id
_entity_poly.type
_entity_poly.pdbx_seq_one_letter_code
_entity_poly.pdbx_strand_id
1 'polypeptide(L)' 'AALGGIFIVCGLILLMNYNHPYTFKAQKAVISIPVVPQVTGVVTEVTDKKNTLIKKGEVLFKLNPGRYQAR' A
#
# COMPACT_ATOMS: atom_id res chain seq x y z
N ALA A 1 35.57 -34.56 -19.24
CA ALA A 1 34.51 -33.62 -19.66
C ALA A 1 33.51 -33.28 -18.54
N ALA A 2 33.09 -34.25 -17.70
CA ALA A 2 32.11 -34.02 -16.63
C ALA A 2 32.49 -32.95 -15.59
N LEU A 3 33.77 -32.87 -15.19
CA LEU A 3 34.24 -31.95 -14.15
C LEU A 3 34.08 -30.46 -14.54
N GLY A 4 34.33 -30.13 -15.82
CA GLY A 4 34.18 -28.76 -16.33
C GLY A 4 32.72 -28.32 -16.42
N GLY A 5 31.81 -29.25 -16.76
CA GLY A 5 30.37 -28.97 -16.78
C GLY A 5 29.83 -28.64 -15.40
N ILE A 6 30.24 -29.38 -14.37
CA ILE A 6 29.86 -29.13 -12.97
C ILE A 6 30.33 -27.75 -12.52
N PHE A 7 31.57 -27.38 -12.83
CA PHE A 7 32.13 -26.08 -12.43
C PHE A 7 31.36 -24.90 -13.07
N ILE A 8 31.02 -25.00 -14.36
CA ILE A 8 30.27 -23.97 -15.08
C ILE A 8 28.84 -23.85 -14.54
N VAL A 9 28.15 -24.97 -14.31
CA VAL A 9 26.77 -24.98 -13.79
C VAL A 9 26.73 -24.41 -12.36
N CYS A 10 27.65 -24.81 -11.50
CA CYS A 10 27.76 -24.24 -10.15
C CYS A 10 28.04 -22.73 -10.17
N GLY A 11 28.97 -22.28 -11.01
CA GLY A 11 29.29 -20.87 -11.16
C GLY A 11 28.10 -20.03 -11.62
N LEU A 12 27.33 -20.55 -12.59
CA LEU A 12 26.15 -19.86 -13.12
C LEU A 12 25.02 -19.78 -12.10
N ILE A 13 24.75 -20.86 -11.36
CA ILE A 13 23.75 -20.88 -10.29
C ILE A 13 24.10 -19.88 -9.18
N LEU A 14 25.36 -19.82 -8.77
CA LEU A 14 25.83 -18.88 -7.75
C LEU A 14 25.72 -17.42 -8.21
N LEU A 15 26.13 -17.13 -9.45
CA LEU A 15 26.08 -15.80 -10.04
C LEU A 15 24.63 -15.30 -10.13
N MET A 16 23.70 -16.15 -10.56
CA MET A 16 22.28 -15.82 -10.62
C MET A 16 21.69 -15.58 -9.23
N ASN A 17 22.02 -16.42 -8.24
CA ASN A 17 21.54 -16.26 -6.86
C ASN A 17 22.07 -14.98 -6.20
N TYR A 18 23.32 -14.60 -6.50
CA TYR A 18 23.90 -13.36 -5.99
C TYR A 18 23.23 -12.12 -6.62
N ASN A 19 22.93 -12.17 -7.92
CA ASN A 19 22.42 -11.02 -8.67
C ASN A 19 20.88 -10.83 -8.58
N HIS A 20 20.12 -11.88 -8.26
CA HIS A 20 18.67 -11.78 -8.05
C HIS A 20 18.31 -12.29 -6.65
N PRO A 21 18.47 -11.47 -5.61
CA PRO A 21 18.07 -11.83 -4.26
C PRO A 21 16.56 -12.13 -4.23
N TYR A 22 16.23 -13.40 -4.05
CA TYR A 22 14.85 -13.85 -3.84
C TYR A 22 14.40 -13.41 -2.46
N THR A 23 13.44 -12.49 -2.40
CA THR A 23 12.81 -12.08 -1.15
C THR A 23 11.36 -12.52 -1.12
N PHE A 24 10.99 -13.36 -0.14
CA PHE A 24 9.60 -13.66 0.18
C PHE A 24 8.90 -12.47 0.86
N LYS A 25 9.69 -11.49 1.32
CA LYS A 25 9.22 -10.28 2.00
C LYS A 25 9.15 -9.12 1.01
N ALA A 26 8.19 -9.18 0.10
CA ALA A 26 7.73 -7.96 -0.55
C ALA A 26 6.99 -7.11 0.50
N GLN A 27 7.73 -6.32 1.28
CA GLN A 27 7.12 -5.35 2.19
C GLN A 27 6.52 -4.24 1.32
N LYS A 28 5.24 -4.38 1.00
CA LYS A 28 4.44 -3.27 0.50
C LYS A 28 4.25 -2.30 1.66
N ALA A 29 5.14 -1.33 1.79
CA ALA A 29 4.98 -0.23 2.72
C ALA A 29 3.79 0.62 2.28
N VAL A 30 2.60 0.26 2.74
CA VAL A 30 1.40 1.07 2.54
C VAL A 30 1.43 2.15 3.61
N ILE A 31 1.72 3.38 3.22
CA ILE A 31 1.60 4.53 4.12
C ILE A 31 0.10 4.84 4.21
N SER A 32 -0.57 4.30 5.22
CA SER A 32 -1.95 4.63 5.54
C SER A 32 -1.98 5.83 6.49
N ILE A 33 -2.35 7.00 5.98
CA ILE A 33 -2.62 8.16 6.83
C ILE A 33 -4.11 8.11 7.21
N PRO A 34 -4.47 8.04 8.50
CA PRO A 34 -5.87 8.09 8.90
C PRO A 34 -6.46 9.46 8.54
N VAL A 35 -7.61 9.47 7.88
CA VAL A 35 -8.35 10.71 7.58
C VAL A 35 -9.20 11.08 8.79
N VAL A 36 -8.85 12.17 9.47
CA VAL A 36 -9.56 12.65 10.66
C VAL A 36 -10.35 13.93 10.34
N PRO A 37 -11.53 14.12 10.94
CA PRO A 37 -12.25 15.39 10.84
C PRO A 37 -11.50 16.50 11.58
N GLN A 38 -11.47 17.71 11.00
CA GLN A 38 -10.92 18.89 11.68
C GLN A 38 -11.82 19.43 12.79
N VAL A 39 -13.07 18.97 12.83
CA VAL A 39 -14.13 19.53 13.64
C VAL A 39 -15.01 18.42 14.23
N THR A 40 -15.43 18.57 15.49
CA THR A 40 -16.26 17.57 16.16
C THR A 40 -17.71 17.65 15.68
N GLY A 41 -18.26 16.57 15.16
CA GLY A 41 -19.63 16.52 14.65
C GLY A 41 -20.20 15.11 14.55
N VAL A 42 -21.51 15.01 14.32
CA VAL A 42 -22.19 13.73 14.05
C VAL A 42 -22.00 13.40 12.57
N VAL A 43 -21.54 12.19 12.25
CA VAL A 43 -21.40 11.74 10.85
C VAL A 43 -22.78 11.49 10.25
N THR A 44 -23.08 12.10 9.11
CA THR A 44 -24.36 11.93 8.40
C THR A 44 -24.27 10.93 7.27
N GLU A 45 -23.14 10.91 6.55
CA GLU A 45 -22.91 10.04 5.40
C GLU A 45 -21.47 9.53 5.42
N VAL A 46 -21.28 8.27 5.03
CA VAL A 46 -19.97 7.65 4.82
C VAL A 46 -19.97 7.06 3.41
N THR A 47 -18.85 7.16 2.71
CA THR A 47 -18.72 6.57 1.38
C THR A 47 -18.82 5.04 1.42
N ASP A 48 -19.56 4.45 0.48
CA ASP A 48 -19.65 2.98 0.32
C ASP A 48 -18.43 2.36 -0.36
N LYS A 49 -17.49 3.21 -0.83
CA LYS A 49 -16.28 2.81 -1.56
C LYS A 49 -15.28 2.13 -0.61
N LYS A 50 -15.29 0.79 -0.60
CA LYS A 50 -14.33 -0.04 0.14
C LYS A 50 -13.26 -0.60 -0.79
N ASN A 51 -11.98 -0.45 -0.43
CA ASN A 51 -10.83 -1.00 -1.16
C ASN A 51 -10.73 -0.58 -2.63
N THR A 52 -11.25 0.59 -2.98
CA THR A 52 -11.15 1.16 -4.33
C THR A 52 -10.21 2.37 -4.34
N LEU A 53 -9.69 2.70 -5.54
CA LEU A 53 -8.87 3.89 -5.73
C LEU A 53 -9.74 5.15 -5.53
N ILE A 54 -9.34 6.01 -4.61
CA ILE A 54 -9.99 7.30 -4.34
C ILE A 54 -9.16 8.42 -4.95
N LYS A 55 -9.81 9.37 -5.65
CA LYS A 55 -9.14 10.56 -6.19
C LYS A 55 -9.09 11.70 -5.16
N LYS A 56 -8.11 12.58 -5.32
CA LYS A 56 -8.01 13.81 -4.52
C LYS A 56 -9.30 14.64 -4.68
N GLY A 57 -9.85 15.10 -3.55
CA GLY A 57 -11.07 15.90 -3.51
C GLY A 57 -12.37 15.09 -3.42
N GLU A 58 -12.31 13.76 -3.46
CA GLU A 58 -13.48 12.94 -3.19
C GLU A 58 -13.91 13.01 -1.72
N VAL A 59 -15.21 13.11 -1.50
CA VAL A 59 -15.81 13.17 -0.17
C VAL A 59 -15.87 11.75 0.42
N LEU A 60 -15.16 11.55 1.53
CA LEU A 60 -15.11 10.25 2.23
C LEU A 60 -16.22 10.10 3.28
N PHE A 61 -16.55 11.18 3.97
CA PHE A 61 -17.65 11.23 4.92
C PHE A 61 -18.11 12.68 5.07
N LYS A 62 -19.37 12.87 5.49
CA LYS A 62 -19.94 14.18 5.79
C LYS A 62 -20.30 14.27 7.26
N LEU A 63 -20.10 15.44 7.84
CA LEU A 63 -20.52 15.77 9.19
C LEU A 63 -21.79 16.63 9.13
N ASN A 64 -22.65 16.47 10.14
CA ASN A 64 -23.83 17.29 10.32
C ASN A 64 -23.40 18.76 10.53
N PRO A 65 -23.80 19.68 9.63
CA PRO A 65 -23.34 21.05 9.68
C PRO A 65 -24.13 21.91 10.69
N GLY A 66 -25.17 21.39 11.35
CA GLY A 66 -26.10 22.18 12.16
C GLY A 66 -25.44 23.02 13.27
N ARG A 67 -24.34 22.55 13.88
CA ARG A 67 -23.59 23.36 14.86
C ARG A 67 -22.67 24.41 14.24
N TYR A 68 -22.24 24.21 13.00
CA TYR A 68 -21.33 25.11 12.29
C TYR A 68 -22.06 26.18 11.49
N GLN A 69 -23.24 25.87 10.94
CA GLN A 69 -24.06 26.79 10.16
C GLN A 69 -24.89 27.75 11.02
N ALA A 70 -25.15 27.40 12.28
CA ALA A 70 -25.90 28.24 13.20
C ALA A 70 -25.05 29.33 13.89
N ARG A 71 -23.79 29.50 13.50
CA ARG A 71 -22.83 30.41 14.12
C ARG A 71 -22.38 31.50 13.16
#